data_AF-A0A0F4Q3J7-F1
#
_entry.id   AF-A0A0F4Q3J7-F1
#
_cell.length_a   1.000
_cell.length_b   1.000
_cell.length_c   1.000
_cell.angle_alpha   90.00
_cell.angle_beta   90.00
_cell.angle_gamma   90.00
#
_symmetry.space_group_name_H-M   'P 1'
#
loop_
_entity.id
_entity.type
_entity.pdbx_description
1 polymer ?
#
loop_
_entity_poly.entity_id
_entity_poly.type
_entity_poly.pdbx_seq_one_letter_code
_entity_poly.pdbx_strand_id
1 'polypeptide(L)'
;MLNRDLVIPAIATVLLAILFPLYWSNLYGHAFDGFDTAFQQDLYSLSWSDALFMVIGALEIYIYWTLARVLKNNLSLRLARTMLIILACIVAIFHATILFDLFFAITGQEMQPDTFSNSAVVALFIAGGCLLLYSVFAIALALILLVETARDQVLLKVFAIMLLIIATLQLTMVFAYVNLLLFPMALIVLTLFFSKKPDTLEVV
;
A
#
# COMPACT_ATOMS: atom_id res chain seq x y z
N MET A 1 -7.31 27.10 -7.78
CA MET A 1 -6.73 27.49 -6.48
C MET A 1 -6.69 26.25 -5.60
N LEU A 2 -5.48 25.81 -5.21
CA LEU A 2 -5.21 24.58 -4.45
C LEU A 2 -5.97 24.57 -3.11
N ASN A 3 -6.58 23.45 -2.72
CA ASN A 3 -7.12 23.28 -1.37
C ASN A 3 -5.93 23.08 -0.40
N ARG A 4 -5.61 24.09 0.41
CA ARG A 4 -4.40 24.09 1.27
C ARG A 4 -4.35 22.90 2.24
N ASP A 5 -5.51 22.38 2.64
CA ASP A 5 -5.60 21.27 3.61
C ASP A 5 -5.31 19.90 3.00
N LEU A 6 -5.36 19.77 1.66
CA LEU A 6 -5.16 18.50 0.94
C LEU A 6 -3.86 18.48 0.10
N VAL A 7 -3.02 19.52 0.25
CA VAL A 7 -1.71 19.58 -0.43
C VAL A 7 -0.75 18.53 0.10
N ILE A 8 -0.70 18.35 1.43
CA ILE A 8 0.21 17.37 2.06
C ILE A 8 -0.13 15.94 1.63
N PRO A 9 -1.42 15.50 1.65
CA PRO A 9 -1.83 14.23 1.07
C PRO A 9 -1.44 14.05 -0.40
N ALA A 10 -1.61 15.10 -1.22
CA ALA A 10 -1.22 15.06 -2.63
C ALA A 10 0.31 14.90 -2.82
N ILE A 11 1.11 15.55 -1.99
CA ILE A 11 2.57 15.37 -2.00
C ILE A 11 2.92 13.95 -1.55
N ALA A 12 2.27 13.44 -0.50
CA ALA A 12 2.48 12.07 -0.02
C ALA A 12 2.17 11.03 -1.09
N THR A 13 1.08 11.18 -1.86
CA THR A 13 0.75 10.28 -2.98
C THR A 13 1.77 10.34 -4.09
N VAL A 14 2.28 11.53 -4.45
CA VAL A 14 3.36 11.66 -5.45
C VAL A 14 4.65 11.00 -4.96
N LEU A 15 5.02 11.26 -3.71
CA LEU A 15 6.23 10.68 -3.13
C LEU A 15 6.14 9.15 -3.11
N LEU A 16 5.00 8.59 -2.68
CA LEU A 16 4.78 7.15 -2.71
C LEU A 16 4.79 6.59 -4.14
N ALA A 17 4.22 7.31 -5.13
CA ALA A 17 4.23 6.88 -6.53
C ALA A 17 5.63 6.78 -7.12
N ILE A 18 6.59 7.54 -6.60
CA ILE A 18 8.00 7.49 -7.00
C ILE A 18 8.75 6.41 -6.20
N LEU A 19 8.61 6.40 -4.88
CA LEU A 19 9.36 5.49 -4.01
C LEU A 19 8.96 4.03 -4.20
N PHE A 20 7.67 3.75 -4.41
CA PHE A 20 7.17 2.39 -4.56
C PHE A 20 7.87 1.63 -5.70
N PRO A 21 7.85 2.09 -6.97
CA PRO A 21 8.49 1.35 -8.05
C PRO A 21 10.02 1.32 -7.89
N LEU A 22 10.63 2.34 -7.31
CA LEU A 22 12.07 2.36 -7.05
C LEU A 22 12.49 1.25 -6.07
N TYR A 23 11.74 1.07 -4.98
CA TYR A 23 11.99 0.01 -4.01
C TYR A 23 11.75 -1.38 -4.62
N TRP A 24 10.53 -1.59 -5.13
CA TRP A 24 10.10 -2.92 -5.55
C TRP A 24 10.76 -3.39 -6.85
N SER A 25 11.21 -2.51 -7.74
CA SER A 25 11.93 -2.92 -8.96
C SER A 25 13.26 -3.61 -8.65
N ASN A 26 13.98 -3.17 -7.61
CA ASN A 26 15.21 -3.82 -7.17
C ASN A 26 14.94 -5.23 -6.64
N LEU A 27 13.88 -5.39 -5.83
CA LEU A 27 13.51 -6.68 -5.26
C LEU A 27 12.95 -7.65 -6.31
N TYR A 28 12.06 -7.19 -7.20
CA TYR A 28 11.50 -8.03 -8.26
C TYR A 28 12.50 -8.36 -9.37
N GLY A 29 13.51 -7.53 -9.58
CA GLY A 29 14.62 -7.84 -10.49
C GLY A 29 15.36 -9.12 -10.10
N HIS A 30 15.31 -9.52 -8.83
CA HIS A 30 15.92 -10.75 -8.30
C HIS A 30 14.89 -11.89 -8.14
N ALA A 31 13.59 -11.59 -8.19
CA ALA A 31 12.51 -12.55 -7.97
C ALA A 31 12.33 -13.57 -9.12
N PHE A 32 12.81 -13.28 -10.33
CA PHE A 32 12.83 -14.26 -11.43
C PHE A 32 13.79 -15.44 -11.18
N ASP A 33 14.76 -15.27 -10.27
CA ASP A 33 15.66 -16.32 -9.80
C ASP A 33 15.16 -16.98 -8.49
N GLY A 34 14.03 -16.52 -7.95
CA GLY A 34 13.38 -17.01 -6.72
C GLY A 34 13.00 -15.88 -5.76
N PHE A 35 11.71 -15.52 -5.68
CA PHE A 35 11.24 -14.50 -4.73
C PHE A 35 11.58 -14.85 -3.28
N ASP A 36 11.49 -16.13 -2.92
CA ASP A 36 11.75 -16.62 -1.56
C ASP A 36 13.21 -16.41 -1.16
N THR A 37 14.16 -16.62 -2.09
CA THR A 37 15.59 -16.45 -1.83
C THR A 37 15.97 -14.97 -1.79
N ALA A 38 15.40 -14.14 -2.67
CA ALA A 38 15.59 -12.69 -2.64
C ALA A 38 15.02 -12.04 -1.37
N PHE A 39 13.81 -12.46 -0.95
CA PHE A 39 13.18 -11.99 0.28
C PHE A 39 13.94 -12.45 1.52
N GLN A 40 14.41 -13.70 1.54
CA GLN A 40 15.30 -14.17 2.60
C GLN A 40 16.58 -13.35 2.65
N GLN A 41 17.21 -13.07 1.51
CA GLN A 41 18.44 -12.26 1.41
C GLN A 41 18.26 -10.83 1.93
N ASP A 42 17.12 -10.21 1.67
CA ASP A 42 16.75 -8.90 2.20
C ASP A 42 16.68 -8.93 3.74
N LEU A 43 16.12 -10.00 4.32
CA LEU A 43 16.00 -10.18 5.77
C LEU A 43 17.34 -10.28 6.55
N TYR A 44 18.48 -10.43 5.87
CA TYR A 44 19.79 -10.65 6.52
C TYR A 44 20.49 -9.36 6.95
N SER A 45 20.06 -8.18 6.48
CA SER A 45 20.82 -6.95 6.76
C SER A 45 19.94 -5.73 6.93
N LEU A 46 20.14 -5.04 8.05
CA LEU A 46 19.54 -3.72 8.26
C LEU A 46 20.29 -2.68 7.40
N SER A 47 19.65 -2.26 6.33
CA SER A 47 20.20 -1.48 5.25
C SER A 47 19.39 -0.19 5.01
N TRP A 48 19.79 0.60 4.00
CA TRP A 48 18.99 1.73 3.55
C TRP A 48 17.65 1.29 2.92
N SER A 49 17.58 0.06 2.39
CA SER A 49 16.36 -0.53 1.82
C SER A 49 15.25 -0.58 2.87
N ASP A 50 15.58 -1.01 4.09
CA ASP A 50 14.66 -1.14 5.22
C ASP A 50 14.03 0.19 5.66
N ALA A 51 14.84 1.25 5.67
CA ALA A 51 14.33 2.59 5.94
C ALA A 51 13.34 3.05 4.85
N LEU A 52 13.64 2.74 3.58
CA LEU A 52 12.79 3.06 2.44
C LEU A 52 11.47 2.27 2.49
N PHE A 53 11.54 0.98 2.84
CA PHE A 53 10.39 0.12 3.08
C PHE A 53 9.47 0.71 4.15
N MET A 54 10.02 1.12 5.30
CA MET A 54 9.23 1.76 6.37
C MET A 54 8.57 3.07 5.91
N VAL A 55 9.30 3.90 5.15
CA VAL A 55 8.77 5.17 4.62
C VAL A 55 7.61 4.92 3.65
N ILE A 56 7.73 3.92 2.78
CA ILE A 56 6.66 3.50 1.86
C ILE A 56 5.41 3.12 2.66
N GLY A 57 5.54 2.24 3.66
CA GLY A 57 4.42 1.82 4.49
C GLY A 57 3.77 2.97 5.26
N ALA A 58 4.59 3.87 5.83
CA ALA A 58 4.10 5.04 6.55
C ALA A 58 3.31 6.00 5.63
N LEU A 59 3.80 6.23 4.41
CA LEU A 59 3.12 7.05 3.40
C LEU A 59 1.78 6.42 3.00
N GLU A 60 1.77 5.12 2.73
CA GLU A 60 0.56 4.40 2.33
C GLU A 60 -0.52 4.44 3.42
N ILE A 61 -0.13 4.18 4.68
CA ILE A 61 -1.02 4.31 5.86
C ILE A 61 -1.59 5.73 5.96
N TYR A 62 -0.72 6.74 5.82
CA TYR A 62 -1.13 8.15 5.89
C TYR A 62 -2.14 8.51 4.79
N ILE A 63 -1.93 8.01 3.57
CA ILE A 63 -2.84 8.22 2.43
C ILE A 63 -4.19 7.56 2.69
N TYR A 64 -4.23 6.29 3.14
CA TYR A 64 -5.50 5.63 3.45
C TYR A 64 -6.26 6.30 4.58
N TRP A 65 -5.55 6.70 5.63
CA TRP A 65 -6.17 7.43 6.73
C TRP A 65 -6.73 8.79 6.30
N THR A 66 -6.00 9.51 5.45
CA THR A 66 -6.47 10.80 4.91
C THR A 66 -7.67 10.60 3.99
N LEU A 67 -7.63 9.62 3.09
CA LEU A 67 -8.76 9.30 2.23
C LEU A 67 -9.99 8.91 3.06
N ALA A 68 -9.81 8.09 4.10
CA ALA A 68 -10.86 7.70 5.04
C ALA A 68 -11.50 8.92 5.73
N ARG A 69 -10.69 9.93 6.09
CA ARG A 69 -11.18 11.20 6.65
C ARG A 69 -11.96 12.02 5.62
N VAL A 70 -11.48 12.11 4.38
CA VAL A 70 -12.19 12.81 3.30
C VAL A 70 -13.54 12.15 3.01
N LEU A 71 -13.57 10.81 2.92
CA LEU A 71 -14.82 10.06 2.71
C LEU A 71 -15.81 10.27 3.86
N LYS A 72 -15.33 10.35 5.12
CA LYS A 72 -16.16 10.66 6.28
C LYS A 72 -16.79 12.05 6.18
N ASN A 73 -15.97 13.07 5.89
CA ASN A 73 -16.37 14.46 6.03
C ASN A 73 -17.21 14.94 4.84
N ASN A 74 -16.97 14.38 3.64
CA ASN A 74 -17.52 14.94 2.40
C ASN A 74 -18.51 14.01 1.69
N LEU A 75 -18.40 12.68 1.88
CA LEU A 75 -19.16 11.70 1.08
C LEU A 75 -19.99 10.72 1.92
N SER A 76 -19.86 10.74 3.25
CA SER A 76 -20.57 9.85 4.20
C SER A 76 -20.45 8.34 3.92
N LEU A 77 -19.41 7.91 3.19
CA LEU A 77 -19.18 6.51 2.80
C LEU A 77 -18.57 5.69 3.95
N ARG A 78 -19.43 5.25 4.88
CA ARG A 78 -18.99 4.57 6.11
C ARG A 78 -18.26 3.27 5.84
N LEU A 79 -18.73 2.46 4.90
CA LEU A 79 -18.15 1.13 4.63
C LEU A 79 -16.78 1.26 3.95
N ALA A 80 -16.66 2.13 2.93
CA ALA A 80 -15.38 2.44 2.28
C ALA A 80 -14.34 2.96 3.28
N ARG A 81 -14.76 3.82 4.22
CA ARG A 81 -13.88 4.29 5.30
C ARG A 81 -13.34 3.15 6.16
N THR A 82 -14.21 2.21 6.55
CA THR A 82 -13.80 1.05 7.34
C THR A 82 -12.80 0.19 6.57
N MET A 83 -13.03 -0.04 5.27
CA MET A 83 -12.10 -0.81 4.43
C MET A 83 -10.73 -0.12 4.35
N LEU A 84 -10.68 1.22 4.19
CA LEU A 84 -9.42 1.96 4.19
C LEU A 84 -8.63 1.84 5.50
N ILE A 85 -9.32 1.83 6.65
CA ILE A 85 -8.67 1.63 7.95
C ILE A 85 -8.14 0.20 8.06
N ILE A 86 -8.89 -0.80 7.60
CA ILE A 86 -8.43 -2.20 7.56
C ILE A 86 -7.19 -2.32 6.68
N LEU A 87 -7.20 -1.72 5.48
CA LEU A 87 -6.04 -1.71 4.58
C LEU A 87 -4.83 -1.06 5.24
N ALA A 88 -5.00 0.08 5.93
CA ALA A 88 -3.93 0.72 6.68
C ALA A 88 -3.36 -0.20 7.78
N CYS A 89 -4.20 -0.94 8.50
CA CYS A 89 -3.75 -1.92 9.48
C CYS A 89 -2.99 -3.09 8.83
N ILE A 90 -3.46 -3.60 7.70
CA ILE A 90 -2.77 -4.68 6.97
C ILE A 90 -1.40 -4.20 6.48
N VAL A 91 -1.32 -2.99 5.91
CA VAL A 91 -0.05 -2.36 5.50
C VAL A 91 0.89 -2.19 6.69
N ALA A 92 0.37 -1.80 7.87
CA ALA A 92 1.18 -1.68 9.08
C ALA A 92 1.74 -3.02 9.54
N ILE A 93 0.94 -4.10 9.50
CA ILE A 93 1.39 -5.45 9.85
C ILE A 93 2.43 -5.94 8.85
N PHE A 94 2.21 -5.70 7.56
CA PHE A 94 3.16 -6.05 6.51
C PHE A 94 4.50 -5.34 6.70
N HIS A 95 4.50 -4.03 6.95
CA HIS A 95 5.75 -3.29 7.14
C HIS A 95 6.40 -3.54 8.51
N ALA A 96 5.66 -4.09 9.48
CA ALA A 96 6.22 -4.53 10.75
C ALA A 96 7.11 -5.77 10.60
N THR A 97 7.20 -6.41 9.43
CA THR A 97 8.19 -7.49 9.19
C THR A 97 9.62 -6.99 9.34
N ILE A 98 9.87 -5.69 9.21
CA ILE A 98 11.18 -5.07 9.50
C ILE A 98 11.67 -5.32 10.94
N LEU A 99 10.77 -5.71 11.85
CA LEU A 99 11.14 -6.10 13.20
C LEU A 99 11.96 -7.39 13.23
N PHE A 100 11.83 -8.26 12.21
CA PHE A 100 12.71 -9.42 12.03
C PHE A 100 14.14 -8.96 11.73
N ASP A 101 14.33 -8.02 10.80
CA ASP A 101 15.62 -7.41 10.46
C ASP A 101 16.28 -6.76 11.68
N LEU A 102 15.50 -5.99 12.44
CA LEU A 102 15.97 -5.35 13.66
C LEU A 102 16.37 -6.38 14.73
N PHE A 103 15.58 -7.44 14.87
CA PHE A 103 15.87 -8.52 15.81
C PHE A 103 17.19 -9.22 15.45
N PHE A 104 17.42 -9.56 14.17
CA PHE A 104 18.68 -10.15 13.73
C PHE A 104 19.87 -9.20 13.91
N ALA A 105 19.70 -7.92 13.55
CA ALA A 105 20.76 -6.93 13.69
C ALA A 105 21.19 -6.69 15.16
N ILE A 106 20.24 -6.67 16.09
CA ILE A 106 20.52 -6.45 17.53
C ILE A 106 21.09 -7.70 18.18
N THR A 107 20.52 -8.87 17.88
CA THR A 107 20.97 -10.12 18.50
C THR A 107 22.35 -10.54 18.00
N GLY A 108 22.78 -10.04 16.82
CA GLY A 108 24.13 -10.22 16.29
C GLY A 108 24.51 -11.69 16.09
N GLN A 109 23.54 -12.59 16.06
CA GLN A 109 23.79 -14.00 16.16
C GLN A 109 24.07 -14.62 14.79
N GLU A 110 25.19 -15.32 14.71
CA GLU A 110 25.28 -16.62 14.06
C GLU A 110 24.17 -17.52 14.63
N MET A 111 22.91 -17.27 14.26
CA MET A 111 21.80 -18.09 14.74
C MET A 111 22.02 -19.53 14.29
N GLN A 112 21.63 -20.47 15.14
CA GLN A 112 21.46 -21.85 14.71
C GLN A 112 20.60 -21.85 13.42
N PRO A 113 21.02 -22.54 12.35
CA PRO A 113 20.34 -22.50 11.06
C PRO A 113 18.82 -22.75 11.14
N ASP A 114 18.40 -23.54 12.13
CA ASP A 114 16.99 -23.89 12.38
C ASP A 114 16.15 -22.72 12.90
N THR A 115 16.66 -21.91 13.84
CA THR A 115 15.94 -20.73 14.36
C THR A 115 15.76 -19.70 13.25
N PHE A 116 16.82 -19.49 12.45
CA PHE A 116 16.82 -18.59 11.31
C PHE A 116 15.78 -18.99 10.25
N SER A 117 15.83 -20.26 9.81
CA SER A 117 14.90 -20.81 8.81
C SER A 117 13.44 -20.65 9.25
N ASN A 118 13.15 -20.93 10.53
CA ASN A 118 11.80 -20.79 11.08
C ASN A 118 11.31 -19.33 11.08
N SER A 119 12.14 -18.36 11.47
CA SER A 119 11.77 -16.94 11.42
C SER A 119 11.54 -16.43 10.01
N ALA A 120 12.35 -16.85 9.04
CA ALA A 120 12.18 -16.47 7.64
C ALA A 120 10.87 -17.03 7.06
N VAL A 121 10.53 -18.28 7.38
CA VAL A 121 9.24 -18.89 7.00
C VAL A 121 8.06 -18.14 7.61
N VAL A 122 8.15 -17.74 8.88
CA VAL A 122 7.11 -16.95 9.54
C VAL A 122 6.97 -15.56 8.88
N ALA A 123 8.07 -14.87 8.59
CA ALA A 123 8.04 -13.58 7.90
C ALA A 123 7.39 -13.70 6.51
N LEU A 124 7.75 -14.73 5.74
CA LEU A 124 7.15 -15.01 4.44
C LEU A 124 5.65 -15.32 4.55
N PHE A 125 5.25 -16.08 5.55
CA PHE A 125 3.83 -16.39 5.80
C PHE A 125 3.03 -15.13 6.15
N ILE A 126 3.58 -14.26 7.01
CA ILE A 126 2.96 -12.96 7.35
C ILE A 126 2.87 -12.08 6.11
N ALA A 127 3.96 -11.97 5.34
CA ALA A 127 4.02 -11.16 4.13
C ALA A 127 2.98 -11.63 3.09
N GLY A 128 2.99 -12.92 2.75
CA GLY A 128 2.04 -13.52 1.81
C GLY A 128 0.59 -13.42 2.27
N GLY A 129 0.34 -13.67 3.57
CA GLY A 129 -0.98 -13.53 4.16
C GLY A 129 -1.51 -12.09 4.12
N CYS A 130 -0.66 -11.11 4.41
CA CYS A 130 -1.01 -9.69 4.30
C CYS A 130 -1.30 -9.29 2.85
N LEU A 131 -0.52 -9.75 1.88
CA LEU A 131 -0.76 -9.47 0.46
C LEU A 131 -2.12 -10.01 -0.02
N LEU A 132 -2.47 -11.23 0.40
CA LEU A 132 -3.76 -11.84 0.06
C LEU A 132 -4.92 -11.08 0.72
N LEU A 133 -4.84 -10.82 2.03
CA LEU A 133 -5.87 -10.07 2.75
C LEU A 133 -6.03 -8.66 2.18
N TYR A 134 -4.92 -7.96 1.93
CA TYR A 134 -4.91 -6.65 1.31
C TYR A 134 -5.69 -6.68 -0.02
N SER A 135 -5.40 -7.64 -0.89
CA SER A 135 -6.06 -7.77 -2.18
C SER A 135 -7.58 -7.96 -2.05
N VAL A 136 -8.02 -8.82 -1.12
CA VAL A 136 -9.46 -9.05 -0.86
C VAL A 136 -10.14 -7.76 -0.37
N PHE A 137 -9.56 -7.07 0.61
CA PHE A 137 -10.14 -5.84 1.14
C PHE A 137 -10.07 -4.67 0.15
N ALA A 138 -9.04 -4.61 -0.70
CA ALA A 138 -8.91 -3.62 -1.75
C ALA A 138 -9.96 -3.82 -2.86
N ILE A 139 -10.24 -5.07 -3.24
CA ILE A 139 -11.36 -5.40 -4.16
C ILE A 139 -12.68 -4.95 -3.53
N ALA A 140 -12.92 -5.28 -2.26
CA ALA A 140 -14.15 -4.87 -1.57
C ALA A 140 -14.28 -3.33 -1.54
N LEU A 141 -13.22 -2.61 -1.16
CA LEU A 141 -13.19 -1.15 -1.19
C LEU A 141 -13.51 -0.60 -2.58
N ALA A 142 -12.88 -1.14 -3.62
CA ALA A 142 -13.10 -0.69 -4.99
C ALA A 142 -14.56 -0.86 -5.41
N LEU A 143 -15.18 -2.01 -5.12
CA LEU A 143 -16.59 -2.25 -5.42
C LEU A 143 -17.50 -1.29 -4.66
N ILE A 144 -17.27 -1.07 -3.37
CA ILE A 144 -18.03 -0.12 -2.56
C ILE A 144 -17.92 1.29 -3.14
N LEU A 145 -16.71 1.72 -3.50
CA LEU A 145 -16.50 3.03 -4.13
C LEU A 145 -17.22 3.11 -5.48
N LEU A 146 -17.27 2.05 -6.29
CA LEU A 146 -17.98 2.09 -7.57
C LEU A 146 -19.50 2.18 -7.42
N VAL A 147 -20.05 1.54 -6.39
CA VAL A 147 -21.50 1.50 -6.12
C VAL A 147 -21.98 2.77 -5.43
N GLU A 148 -21.30 3.21 -4.37
CA GLU A 148 -21.80 4.27 -3.50
C GLU A 148 -21.36 5.68 -3.93
N THR A 149 -20.36 5.80 -4.81
CA THR A 149 -19.85 7.11 -5.23
C THR A 149 -20.77 7.78 -6.24
N ALA A 150 -21.13 9.03 -5.96
CA ALA A 150 -21.94 9.88 -6.82
C ALA A 150 -21.35 10.06 -8.24
N ARG A 151 -22.19 10.43 -9.20
CA ARG A 151 -21.83 10.46 -10.64
C ARG A 151 -20.75 11.48 -10.98
N ASP A 152 -20.70 12.58 -10.23
CA ASP A 152 -19.79 13.71 -10.35
C ASP A 152 -18.37 13.44 -9.83
N GLN A 153 -18.20 12.43 -8.97
CA GLN A 153 -16.92 12.05 -8.36
C GLN A 153 -16.08 11.13 -9.27
N VAL A 154 -15.81 11.59 -10.49
CA VAL A 154 -15.16 10.80 -11.56
C VAL A 154 -13.78 10.27 -11.13
N LEU A 155 -12.96 11.08 -10.47
CA LEU A 155 -11.60 10.67 -10.06
C LEU A 155 -11.62 9.51 -9.05
N LEU A 156 -12.59 9.49 -8.14
CA LEU A 156 -12.72 8.41 -7.16
C LEU A 156 -13.18 7.10 -7.83
N LYS A 157 -14.00 7.18 -8.88
CA LYS A 157 -14.38 6.02 -9.71
C LYS A 157 -13.20 5.49 -10.52
N VAL A 158 -12.41 6.37 -11.13
CA VAL A 158 -11.19 5.98 -11.85
C VAL A 158 -10.22 5.29 -10.88
N PHE A 159 -9.98 5.88 -9.71
CA PHE A 159 -9.18 5.24 -8.66
C PHE A 159 -9.72 3.87 -8.27
N ALA A 160 -11.03 3.74 -8.07
CA ALA A 160 -11.64 2.45 -7.71
C ALA A 160 -11.48 1.39 -8.82
N ILE A 161 -11.65 1.74 -10.10
CA ILE A 161 -11.39 0.82 -11.21
C ILE A 161 -9.94 0.36 -11.22
N MET A 162 -9.00 1.30 -11.04
CA MET A 162 -7.57 0.97 -11.01
C MET A 162 -7.23 0.09 -9.82
N LEU A 163 -7.75 0.40 -8.63
CA LEU A 163 -7.58 -0.40 -7.42
C LEU A 163 -8.13 -1.82 -7.61
N LEU A 164 -9.28 -1.97 -8.26
CA LEU A 164 -9.87 -3.27 -8.58
C LEU A 164 -8.94 -4.10 -9.48
N ILE A 165 -8.40 -3.49 -10.53
CA ILE A 165 -7.45 -4.14 -11.44
C ILE A 165 -6.18 -4.54 -10.67
N ILE A 166 -5.57 -3.60 -9.95
CA ILE A 166 -4.34 -3.82 -9.15
C ILE A 166 -4.54 -4.99 -8.19
N ALA A 167 -5.61 -4.96 -7.40
CA ALA A 167 -5.87 -5.97 -6.38
C ALA A 167 -6.20 -7.35 -7.00
N THR A 168 -6.87 -7.37 -8.15
CA THR A 168 -7.12 -8.62 -8.88
C THR A 168 -5.83 -9.22 -9.42
N LEU A 169 -4.96 -8.40 -10.00
CA LEU A 169 -3.64 -8.84 -10.48
C LEU A 169 -2.72 -9.24 -9.30
N GLN A 170 -2.87 -8.62 -8.13
CA GLN A 170 -2.08 -8.95 -6.95
C GLN A 170 -2.44 -10.31 -6.34
N LEU A 171 -3.69 -10.77 -6.48
CA LEU A 171 -4.07 -12.14 -6.10
C LEU A 171 -3.27 -13.19 -6.87
N THR A 172 -2.85 -12.85 -8.09
CA THR A 172 -1.98 -13.68 -8.91
C THR A 172 -0.54 -13.19 -8.75
N MET A 173 0.26 -13.85 -7.91
CA MET A 173 1.67 -13.46 -7.65
C MET A 173 2.48 -13.20 -8.94
N VAL A 174 2.16 -13.90 -10.03
CA VAL A 174 2.73 -13.73 -11.37
C VAL A 174 2.46 -12.35 -11.98
N PHE A 175 1.24 -11.83 -11.89
CA PHE A 175 0.88 -10.53 -12.48
C PHE A 175 1.12 -9.36 -11.52
N ALA A 176 1.54 -9.62 -10.28
CA ALA A 176 1.86 -8.57 -9.31
C ALA A 176 2.95 -7.61 -9.82
N TYR A 177 3.86 -8.04 -10.70
CA TYR A 177 4.86 -7.15 -11.33
C TYR A 177 4.22 -5.99 -12.11
N VAL A 178 3.04 -6.20 -12.70
CA VAL A 178 2.30 -5.15 -13.42
C VAL A 178 1.89 -4.02 -12.47
N ASN A 179 1.76 -4.32 -11.17
CA ASN A 179 1.42 -3.32 -10.16
C ASN A 179 2.55 -2.31 -9.91
N LEU A 180 3.80 -2.61 -10.29
CA LEU A 180 4.89 -1.62 -10.32
C LEU A 180 4.54 -0.39 -11.15
N LEU A 181 3.75 -0.58 -12.21
CA LEU A 181 3.28 0.50 -13.07
C LEU A 181 1.89 0.99 -12.64
N LEU A 182 0.95 0.08 -12.39
CA LEU A 182 -0.44 0.43 -12.12
C LEU A 182 -0.62 1.18 -10.80
N PHE A 183 0.10 0.79 -9.75
CA PHE A 183 -0.04 1.42 -8.43
C PHE A 183 0.40 2.90 -8.42
N PRO A 184 1.57 3.27 -8.96
CA PRO A 184 1.91 4.68 -9.18
C PRO A 184 0.86 5.46 -9.97
N MET A 185 0.29 4.87 -11.03
CA MET A 185 -0.76 5.54 -11.79
C MET A 185 -2.03 5.76 -10.97
N ALA A 186 -2.42 4.82 -10.10
CA ALA A 186 -3.55 4.99 -9.19
C ALA A 186 -3.28 6.11 -8.16
N LEU A 187 -2.05 6.21 -7.67
CA LEU A 187 -1.61 7.30 -6.77
C LEU A 187 -1.60 8.66 -7.46
N ILE A 188 -1.29 8.73 -8.76
CA ILE A 188 -1.43 9.96 -9.55
C ILE A 188 -2.90 10.38 -9.61
N VAL A 189 -3.84 9.44 -9.80
CA VAL A 189 -5.27 9.76 -9.75
C VAL A 189 -5.69 10.28 -8.38
N LEU A 190 -5.20 9.69 -7.29
CA LEU A 190 -5.42 10.22 -5.93
C LEU A 190 -4.80 11.60 -5.72
N THR A 191 -3.62 11.87 -6.31
CA THR A 191 -2.99 13.19 -6.27
C THR A 191 -3.91 14.25 -6.88
N LEU A 192 -4.48 13.94 -8.05
CA LEU A 192 -5.46 14.81 -8.72
C LEU A 192 -6.73 14.98 -7.89
N PHE A 193 -7.21 13.89 -7.27
CA PHE A 193 -8.37 13.92 -6.38
C PHE A 193 -8.15 14.85 -5.17
N PHE A 194 -7.02 14.72 -4.47
CA PHE A 194 -6.67 15.58 -3.33
C PHE A 194 -6.41 17.04 -3.74
N SER A 195 -5.94 17.26 -4.97
CA SER A 195 -5.71 18.61 -5.50
C SER A 195 -7.00 19.34 -5.89
N LYS A 196 -8.09 18.60 -6.17
CA LYS A 196 -9.40 19.19 -6.50
C LYS A 196 -10.03 19.78 -5.24
N LYS A 197 -10.66 20.95 -5.35
CA LYS A 197 -11.49 21.47 -4.26
C LYS A 197 -12.66 20.50 -4.05
N PRO A 198 -13.07 20.23 -2.79
CA PRO A 198 -14.36 19.60 -2.56
C PRO A 198 -15.40 20.52 -3.19
N ASP A 199 -16.16 19.99 -4.16
CA ASP A 199 -17.32 20.70 -4.69
C ASP A 199 -18.23 20.92 -3.49
N THR A 200 -18.28 22.16 -3.00
CA THR A 200 -19.15 22.56 -1.91
C THR A 200 -20.56 22.23 -2.37
N LEU A 201 -21.17 21.22 -1.75
CA LEU A 201 -22.60 21.00 -1.84
C LEU A 201 -23.25 22.34 -1.47
N GLU A 202 -23.74 23.07 -2.48
CA GLU A 202 -24.74 24.09 -2.25
C GLU A 202 -25.92 23.35 -1.63
N VAL A 203 -26.13 23.59 -0.34
CA VAL A 203 -27.35 23.18 0.35
C VAL A 203 -28.48 23.96 -0.33
N VAL A 204 -29.24 23.29 -1.18
CA VAL A 204 -30.55 23.77 -1.64
C VAL A 204 -31.59 23.29 -0.65
#